data_AF-A0A0G4E502-F1
#
_entry.id   AF-A0A0G4E502-F1
#
_cell.length_a   1.000
_cell.length_b   1.000
_cell.length_c   1.000
_cell.angle_alpha   90.00
_cell.angle_beta   90.00
_cell.angle_gamma   90.00
#
_symmetry.space_group_name_H-M   'P 1'
#
loop_
_entity.id
_entity.type
_entity.pdbx_description
1 polymer ?
#
loop_
_entity_poly.entity_id
_entity_poly.type
_entity_poly.pdbx_seq_one_letter_code
_entity_poly.pdbx_strand_id
1 'polypeptide(L)'
;MSKQINSDELAEIVKTLLTDPTAAGELEECSTFACFMTEIAEVVCKFCGGEVKNQADQFTGEWLVGVHGNDSLPEGGGIWANYDPDGELDS
;
A
#
# COMPACT_ATOMS: atom_id res chain seq x y z
N MET A 1 -19.04 -5.82 22.84
CA MET A 1 -19.11 -6.99 21.92
C MET A 1 -18.07 -6.79 20.85
N SER A 2 -17.23 -7.78 20.58
CA SER A 2 -16.28 -7.74 19.47
C SER A 2 -16.95 -8.32 18.22
N LYS A 3 -16.81 -7.63 17.09
CA LYS A 3 -17.04 -8.21 15.77
C LYS A 3 -15.74 -8.85 15.29
N GLN A 4 -15.84 -9.99 14.63
CA GLN A 4 -14.75 -10.61 13.88
C GLN A 4 -15.06 -10.44 12.40
N ILE A 5 -14.05 -10.18 11.59
CA ILE A 5 -14.14 -10.13 10.13
C ILE A 5 -13.18 -11.15 9.53
N ASN A 6 -13.51 -11.66 8.35
CA ASN A 6 -12.67 -12.58 7.59
C ASN A 6 -11.72 -11.83 6.62
N SER A 7 -10.90 -12.57 5.88
CA SER A 7 -9.92 -12.00 4.94
C SER A 7 -10.57 -11.22 3.80
N ASP A 8 -11.69 -11.70 3.28
CA ASP A 8 -12.35 -11.12 2.12
C ASP A 8 -13.04 -9.82 2.51
N GLU A 9 -13.65 -9.79 3.70
CA GLU A 9 -14.21 -8.58 4.29
C GLU A 9 -13.13 -7.53 4.54
N LEU A 10 -11.97 -7.90 5.08
CA LEU A 10 -10.85 -6.98 5.28
C LEU A 10 -10.31 -6.44 3.95
N ALA A 11 -10.16 -7.30 2.94
CA ALA A 11 -9.69 -6.89 1.62
C ALA A 11 -10.63 -5.87 0.97
N GLU A 12 -11.95 -6.09 1.06
CA GLU A 12 -12.94 -5.16 0.49
C GLU A 12 -12.95 -3.82 1.23
N ILE A 13 -12.79 -3.82 2.55
CA ILE A 13 -12.66 -2.59 3.34
C ILE A 13 -11.42 -1.80 2.89
N VAL A 14 -10.24 -2.44 2.87
CA VAL A 14 -8.99 -1.77 2.48
C VAL A 14 -9.08 -1.24 1.05
N LYS A 15 -9.62 -2.03 0.12
CA LYS A 15 -9.85 -1.60 -1.26
C LYS A 15 -10.75 -0.37 -1.32
N THR A 16 -11.89 -0.39 -0.65
CA THR A 16 -12.83 0.75 -0.62
C THR A 16 -12.14 2.00 -0.10
N LEU A 17 -11.40 1.89 1.00
CA LEU A 17 -10.67 3.02 1.59
C LEU A 17 -9.55 3.56 0.69
N LEU A 18 -8.91 2.70 -0.12
CA LEU A 18 -7.85 3.12 -1.06
C LEU A 18 -8.40 3.71 -2.37
N THR A 19 -9.61 3.31 -2.81
CA THR A 19 -10.15 3.71 -4.12
C THR A 19 -11.26 4.76 -4.06
N ASP A 20 -12.03 4.80 -2.98
CA ASP A 20 -13.15 5.73 -2.80
C ASP A 20 -13.33 6.13 -1.31
N PRO A 21 -12.30 6.74 -0.68
CA PRO A 21 -12.35 7.13 0.73
C PRO A 21 -13.52 8.08 1.03
N THR A 22 -13.83 9.00 0.10
CA THR A 22 -14.91 9.96 0.27
C THR A 22 -16.30 9.31 0.28
N ALA A 23 -16.58 8.29 -0.53
CA ALA A 23 -17.85 7.58 -0.45
C ALA A 23 -18.02 6.78 0.84
N ALA A 24 -16.91 6.37 1.46
CA ALA A 24 -16.92 5.76 2.79
C ALA A 24 -17.13 6.77 3.93
N GLY A 25 -16.99 8.08 3.65
CA GLY A 25 -16.98 9.14 4.67
C GLY A 25 -15.77 9.05 5.61
N GLU A 26 -14.67 8.46 5.12
CA GLU A 26 -13.45 8.18 5.88
C GLU A 26 -12.24 8.75 5.14
N LEU A 27 -11.13 8.99 5.85
CA LEU A 27 -9.86 9.45 5.26
C LEU A 27 -9.99 10.70 4.36
N GLU A 28 -10.94 11.60 4.66
CA GLU A 28 -11.24 12.78 3.82
C GLU A 28 -10.08 13.79 3.75
N GLU A 29 -9.24 13.82 4.77
CA GLU A 29 -8.04 14.66 4.80
C GLU A 29 -6.89 14.00 4.04
N CYS A 30 -6.28 14.74 3.11
CA CYS A 30 -5.16 14.26 2.28
C CYS A 30 -4.02 13.67 3.11
N SER A 31 -3.67 14.28 4.25
CA SER A 31 -2.64 13.76 5.16
C SER A 31 -3.02 12.42 5.76
N THR A 32 -4.29 12.22 6.09
CA THR A 32 -4.79 10.99 6.71
C THR A 32 -4.86 9.86 5.70
N PHE A 33 -5.30 10.14 4.47
CA PHE A 33 -5.24 9.18 3.37
C PHE A 33 -3.79 8.78 3.03
N ALA A 34 -2.88 9.76 2.95
CA ALA A 34 -1.47 9.52 2.70
C ALA A 34 -0.85 8.57 3.75
N CYS A 35 -1.10 8.84 5.03
CA CYS A 35 -0.64 7.96 6.11
C CYS A 35 -1.24 6.57 6.00
N PHE A 36 -2.55 6.44 5.76
CA PHE A 36 -3.20 5.15 5.62
C PHE A 36 -2.62 4.30 4.47
N MET A 37 -2.48 4.89 3.28
CA MET A 37 -1.89 4.20 2.12
C MET A 37 -0.44 3.75 2.40
N THR A 38 0.34 4.60 3.08
CA THR A 38 1.72 4.30 3.48
C THR A 38 1.77 3.12 4.45
N GLU A 39 0.94 3.13 5.50
CA GLU A 39 0.89 2.05 6.49
C GLU A 39 0.43 0.72 5.89
N ILE A 40 -0.50 0.73 4.93
CA ILE A 40 -0.87 -0.49 4.19
C ILE A 40 0.33 -1.03 3.39
N ALA A 41 1.09 -0.17 2.72
CA ALA A 41 2.31 -0.58 2.02
C ALA A 41 3.36 -1.16 2.98
N GLU A 42 3.54 -0.53 4.16
CA GLU A 42 4.44 -1.04 5.20
C GLU A 42 4.03 -2.44 5.70
N VAL A 43 2.73 -2.69 5.88
CA VAL A 43 2.22 -4.02 6.24
C VAL A 43 2.60 -5.04 5.18
N VAL A 44 2.43 -4.74 3.89
CA VAL A 44 2.82 -5.67 2.82
C VAL A 44 4.33 -5.87 2.82
N CYS A 45 5.13 -4.80 2.88
CA CYS A 45 6.60 -4.86 2.94
C CYS A 45 7.09 -5.74 4.10
N LYS A 46 6.46 -5.63 5.27
CA LYS A 46 6.80 -6.40 6.46
C LYS A 46 6.66 -7.92 6.28
N PHE A 47 5.69 -8.37 5.48
CA PHE A 47 5.41 -9.79 5.31
C PHE A 47 5.87 -10.37 3.97
N CYS A 48 6.04 -9.53 2.95
CA CYS A 48 6.34 -9.94 1.58
C CYS A 48 7.70 -9.44 1.07
N GLY A 49 8.45 -8.71 1.91
CA GLY A 49 9.70 -8.07 1.53
C GLY A 49 9.48 -6.71 0.86
N GLY A 50 10.55 -5.91 0.83
CA GLY A 50 10.53 -4.51 0.44
C GLY A 50 10.53 -3.54 1.63
N GLU A 51 10.71 -2.26 1.35
CA GLU A 51 10.78 -1.17 2.32
C GLU A 51 10.12 0.09 1.75
N VAL A 52 9.28 0.74 2.54
CA VAL A 52 8.74 2.06 2.16
C VAL A 52 9.84 3.11 2.35
N LYS A 53 10.18 3.82 1.28
CA LYS A 53 11.17 4.92 1.31
C LYS A 53 10.54 6.30 1.35
N ASN A 54 9.42 6.46 0.67
CA ASN A 54 8.70 7.72 0.60
C ASN A 54 7.25 7.48 1.01
N GLN A 55 6.76 8.34 1.90
CA GLN A 55 5.35 8.40 2.24
C GLN A 55 4.53 8.63 0.98
N ALA A 56 3.30 8.10 0.97
CA ALA A 56 2.36 8.36 -0.10
C ALA A 56 2.15 9.86 -0.31
N ASP A 57 2.23 10.32 -1.56
CA ASP A 57 2.00 11.70 -1.95
C ASP A 57 1.25 11.77 -3.29
N GLN A 58 0.63 12.91 -3.58
CA GLN A 58 0.00 13.15 -4.87
C GLN A 58 1.06 13.53 -5.90
N PHE A 59 1.31 12.63 -6.83
CA PHE A 59 2.14 12.88 -7.99
C PHE A 59 1.29 12.82 -9.25
N THR A 60 1.26 13.91 -10.02
CA THR A 60 0.55 13.98 -11.31
C THR A 60 -0.95 13.62 -11.27
N GLY A 61 -1.61 13.79 -10.10
CA GLY A 61 -3.05 13.50 -9.93
C GLY A 61 -3.34 12.08 -9.44
N GLU A 62 -2.32 11.28 -9.18
CA GLU A 62 -2.43 9.95 -8.57
C GLU A 62 -1.68 9.92 -7.25
N TRP A 63 -2.19 9.13 -6.29
CA TRP A 63 -1.48 8.88 -5.05
C TRP A 63 -0.49 7.74 -5.25
N LEU A 64 0.78 7.99 -4.96
CA LEU A 64 1.87 7.03 -5.12
C LEU A 64 2.65 6.91 -3.82
N VAL A 65 3.01 5.68 -3.45
CA VAL A 65 3.91 5.37 -2.32
C VAL A 65 5.19 4.79 -2.87
N GLY A 66 6.34 5.25 -2.38
CA GLY A 66 7.64 4.78 -2.84
C GLY A 66 8.08 3.52 -2.09
N VAL A 67 8.16 2.39 -2.79
CA VAL A 67 8.64 1.10 -2.26
C VAL A 67 9.94 0.72 -2.94
N HIS A 68 10.90 0.20 -2.16
CA HIS A 68 12.18 -0.32 -2.64
C HIS A 68 12.34 -1.79 -2.25
N GLY A 69 13.19 -2.53 -2.96
CA GLY A 69 13.58 -3.87 -2.55
C GLY A 69 14.45 -3.86 -1.29
N ASN A 70 14.43 -4.98 -0.56
CA ASN A 70 15.31 -5.23 0.57
C ASN A 70 15.75 -6.70 0.60
N ASP A 71 16.61 -7.07 1.53
CA ASP A 71 17.16 -8.44 1.66
C ASP A 71 16.08 -9.52 1.88
N SER A 72 14.86 -9.13 2.27
CA SER A 72 13.73 -10.06 2.47
C SER A 72 12.83 -10.16 1.23
N LEU A 73 13.12 -9.41 0.17
CA LEU A 73 12.39 -9.47 -1.08
C LEU A 73 12.73 -10.79 -1.82
N PRO A 74 11.73 -11.58 -2.25
CA PRO A 74 11.97 -12.76 -3.05
C PRO A 74 12.65 -12.43 -4.38
N GLU A 75 13.43 -13.38 -4.91
CA GLU A 75 14.06 -13.27 -6.23
C GLU A 75 13.01 -12.94 -7.31
N GLY A 76 13.29 -11.90 -8.12
CA GLY A 76 12.39 -11.41 -9.17
C GLY A 76 11.25 -10.51 -8.65
N GLY A 77 11.53 -9.64 -7.67
CA GLY A 77 10.61 -8.59 -7.22
C GLY A 77 9.39 -9.02 -6.36
N GLY A 78 9.12 -10.32 -6.20
CA GLY A 78 8.00 -10.82 -5.40
C GLY A 78 6.62 -10.28 -5.83
N ILE A 79 5.79 -9.88 -4.87
CA ILE A 79 4.44 -9.33 -5.15
C ILE A 79 4.50 -7.97 -5.88
N TRP A 80 5.63 -7.27 -5.75
CA TRP A 80 5.84 -5.95 -6.31
C TRP A 80 6.29 -5.98 -7.78
N ALA A 81 6.76 -7.12 -8.29
CA ALA A 81 7.32 -7.26 -9.63
C ALA A 81 6.40 -6.76 -10.77
N ASN A 82 5.08 -6.92 -10.62
CA ASN A 82 4.12 -6.45 -11.63
C ASN A 82 3.86 -4.94 -11.59
N TYR A 83 4.40 -4.24 -10.59
CA TYR A 83 4.23 -2.82 -10.33
C TYR A 83 5.55 -2.04 -10.40
N ASP A 84 6.66 -2.72 -10.75
CA ASP A 84 7.98 -2.16 -10.97
C ASP A 84 8.39 -2.36 -12.44
N PRO A 85 7.84 -1.57 -13.37
CA PRO A 85 8.10 -1.73 -14.79
C PRO A 85 9.56 -1.43 -15.18
N ASP A 86 10.27 -0.66 -14.35
CA ASP A 86 11.65 -0.24 -14.57
C ASP A 86 12.68 -1.18 -13.92
N GLY A 87 12.24 -2.09 -13.04
CA GLY A 87 13.08 -3.11 -12.42
C GLY A 87 14.01 -2.58 -11.32
N GLU A 88 13.68 -1.43 -10.73
CA GLU A 88 14.50 -0.77 -9.70
C GLU A 88 14.45 -1.50 -8.35
N LEU A 89 13.50 -2.43 -8.15
CA LEU A 89 13.41 -3.23 -6.93
C LEU A 89 14.45 -4.36 -6.86
N ASP A 90 14.99 -4.79 -8.01
CA ASP A 90 15.96 -5.88 -8.13
C ASP A 90 17.43 -5.38 -8.29
N SER A 91 17.65 -4.05 -8.34
CA SER A 91 18.95 -3.43 -8.68
C SER A 91 19.82 -3.01 -7.49
#